data_AF-A0A9W5PUI5-F1
#
_entry.id   AF-A0A9W5PUI5-F1
#
_cell.length_a   1.000
_cell.length_b   1.000
_cell.length_c   1.000
_cell.angle_alpha   90.00
_cell.angle_beta   90.00
_cell.angle_gamma   90.00
#
_symmetry.space_group_name_H-M   'P 1'
#
loop_
_entity.id
_entity.type
_entity.pdbx_description
1 polymer ?
#
loop_
_entity_poly.entity_id
_entity_poly.type
_entity_poly.pdbx_seq_one_letter_code
_entity_poly.pdbx_strand_id
1 'polypeptide(L)' 'MLGARGSDYSSEQMAPMEMAVNYVTTVLGFWGITNPETVVIEGHNQYPDRSQQIVEEGLENVKKVAAKF' A
#
# COMPACT_ATOMS: atom_id res chain seq x y z
N MET A 1 -8.58 -1.98 -1.32
CA MET A 1 -7.91 -1.30 -0.18
C MET A 1 -6.94 -0.28 -0.72
N LEU A 2 -6.94 0.92 -0.17
CA LEU A 2 -5.97 1.97 -0.49
C LEU A 2 -5.23 2.37 0.79
N GLY A 3 -3.91 2.32 0.77
CA GLY A 3 -3.06 2.72 1.89
C GLY A 3 -1.99 3.71 1.45
N ALA A 4 -1.60 4.60 2.35
CA ALA A 4 -0.44 5.48 2.17
C ALA A 4 0.43 5.45 3.43
N ARG A 5 1.74 5.31 3.26
CA ARG A 5 2.70 5.25 4.39
C ARG A 5 4.01 5.95 4.04
N GLY A 6 4.56 6.68 5.01
CA GLY A 6 5.73 7.53 4.76
C GLY A 6 7.02 6.75 4.46
N SER A 7 7.15 5.55 5.02
CA SER A 7 8.33 4.68 4.89
C SER A 7 8.06 3.47 4.01
N ASP A 8 9.12 2.82 3.53
CA ASP A 8 9.06 1.58 2.74
C ASP A 8 8.98 0.34 3.64
N TYR A 9 7.77 -0.16 3.79
CA TYR A 9 7.47 -1.41 4.50
C TYR A 9 7.38 -2.61 3.54
N SER A 10 7.69 -2.45 2.26
CA SER A 10 7.88 -3.57 1.33
C SER A 10 9.29 -4.15 1.41
N SER A 11 10.25 -3.43 2.01
CA SER A 11 11.57 -3.98 2.32
C SER A 11 11.49 -5.15 3.32
N GLU A 12 12.34 -6.16 3.13
CA GLU A 12 12.36 -7.38 3.95
C GLU A 12 12.51 -7.08 5.46
N GLN A 13 13.28 -6.04 5.80
CA GLN A 13 13.52 -5.67 7.19
C GLN A 13 12.31 -4.97 7.83
N MET A 14 11.53 -4.22 7.04
CA MET A 14 10.41 -3.43 7.54
C MET A 14 9.07 -4.16 7.41
N ALA A 15 8.94 -5.12 6.50
CA ALA A 15 7.71 -5.88 6.27
C ALA A 15 7.11 -6.50 7.55
N PRO A 16 7.89 -7.07 8.49
CA PRO A 16 7.35 -7.58 9.76
C PRO A 16 6.78 -6.50 10.69
N MET A 17 7.13 -5.23 10.48
CA MET A 17 6.66 -4.09 11.29
C MET A 17 5.41 -3.43 10.71
N GLU A 18 4.95 -3.86 9.53
CA GLU A 18 3.73 -3.34 8.92
C GLU A 18 2.52 -3.91 9.65
N MET A 19 1.73 -3.03 10.28
CA MET A 19 0.57 -3.43 11.07
C MET A 19 -0.74 -2.78 10.59
N ALA A 20 -0.71 -1.95 9.54
CA ALA A 20 -1.92 -1.31 9.04
C ALA A 20 -2.62 -2.20 7.99
N VAL A 21 -1.96 -2.44 6.86
CA VAL A 21 -2.52 -3.24 5.75
C VAL A 21 -2.64 -4.70 6.16
N ASN A 22 -1.65 -5.23 6.89
CA ASN A 22 -1.65 -6.60 7.40
C ASN A 22 -2.82 -6.87 8.35
N TYR A 23 -3.10 -5.93 9.26
CA TYR A 23 -4.22 -6.07 10.19
C TYR A 23 -5.55 -6.14 9.45
N VAL A 24 -5.80 -5.20 8.54
CA VAL A 24 -7.06 -5.18 7.80
C VAL A 24 -7.17 -6.41 6.89
N THR A 25 -6.10 -6.82 6.22
CA THR A 25 -6.07 -8.04 5.40
C THR A 25 -6.45 -9.27 6.24
N THR A 26 -5.92 -9.36 7.46
CA THR A 26 -6.24 -10.44 8.40
C THR A 26 -7.72 -10.44 8.80
N VAL A 27 -8.26 -9.26 9.14
CA VAL A 27 -9.67 -9.10 9.52
C VAL A 27 -10.60 -9.41 8.34
N LEU A 28 -10.27 -8.96 7.13
CA LEU A 28 -11.02 -9.28 5.91
C LEU A 28 -11.02 -10.79 5.64
N GLY A 29 -9.87 -11.45 5.81
CA GLY A 29 -9.77 -12.90 5.70
C GLY A 29 -10.64 -13.63 6.72
N PHE A 30 -10.67 -13.15 7.97
CA PHE A 30 -11.56 -13.69 9.00
C PHE A 30 -13.04 -13.55 8.64
N TRP A 31 -13.43 -12.49 7.92
CA TRP A 31 -14.79 -12.30 7.40
C TRP A 31 -15.07 -13.07 6.09
N GLY A 32 -14.10 -13.81 5.56
CA GLY A 32 -14.25 -14.62 4.35
C GLY A 32 -13.93 -13.88 3.04
N ILE A 33 -13.34 -12.68 3.10
CA ILE A 33 -12.87 -11.95 1.92
C ILE A 33 -11.41 -12.38 1.65
N THR A 34 -11.20 -13.22 0.64
CA THR A 34 -9.91 -13.87 0.40
C THR A 34 -9.00 -13.14 -0.60
N ASN A 35 -9.57 -12.26 -1.42
CA ASN A 35 -8.84 -11.60 -2.53
C ASN A 35 -9.12 -10.09 -2.57
N PRO A 36 -8.77 -9.33 -1.52
CA PRO A 36 -8.92 -7.88 -1.56
C PRO A 36 -7.88 -7.26 -2.50
N GLU A 37 -8.35 -6.56 -3.53
CA GLU A 37 -7.51 -5.70 -4.35
C GLU A 37 -6.85 -4.64 -3.45
N THR A 38 -5.52 -4.49 -3.47
CA THR A 38 -4.78 -3.62 -2.54
C THR A 38 -3.75 -2.78 -3.27
N VAL A 39 -3.81 -1.45 -3.08
CA VAL A 39 -2.85 -0.48 -3.61
C VAL A 39 -2.25 0.31 -2.45
N VAL A 40 -0.92 0.34 -2.38
CA VAL A 40 -0.19 1.08 -1.35
C VAL A 40 0.78 2.07 -2.00
N ILE A 41 0.72 3.33 -1.56
CA ILE A 41 1.69 4.37 -1.94
C ILE A 41 2.65 4.56 -0.75
N GLU A 42 3.93 4.27 -0.93
CA GLU A 42 4.87 4.22 0.19
C GLU A 42 6.25 4.83 -0.07
N GLY A 43 6.93 5.23 1.00
CA GLY A 43 8.29 5.74 0.94
C GLY A 43 8.41 7.23 0.59
N HIS A 44 7.30 7.94 0.38
CA HIS A 44 7.31 9.36 -0.02
C HIS A 44 7.89 10.29 1.05
N ASN A 45 7.98 9.87 2.32
CA ASN A 45 8.68 10.60 3.38
C ASN A 45 10.13 10.10 3.58
N GLN A 46 10.37 8.80 3.40
CA GLN A 46 11.70 8.20 3.55
C GLN A 46 12.65 8.54 2.39
N TYR A 47 12.11 8.73 1.18
CA TYR A 47 12.86 9.10 -0.03
C TYR A 47 12.43 10.49 -0.51
N PRO A 48 12.87 11.57 0.17
CA PRO A 48 12.43 12.93 -0.14
C PRO A 48 12.84 13.38 -1.55
N ASP A 49 13.93 12.84 -2.08
CA ASP A 49 14.47 13.09 -3.43
C ASP A 49 13.52 12.64 -4.55
N ARG A 50 12.63 11.68 -4.27
CA ARG A 50 11.67 11.11 -5.23
C ARG A 50 10.24 11.08 -4.70
N SER A 51 9.94 11.89 -3.70
CA SER A 51 8.62 11.94 -3.05
C SER A 51 7.48 12.16 -4.04
N GLN A 52 7.63 13.16 -4.92
CA GLN A 52 6.61 13.49 -5.92
C GLN A 52 6.42 12.36 -6.94
N GLN A 53 7.52 11.75 -7.40
CA GLN A 53 7.46 10.62 -8.32
C GLN A 53 6.70 9.43 -7.70
N ILE A 54 6.99 9.09 -6.44
CA ILE A 54 6.31 8.02 -5.70
C ILE A 54 4.80 8.27 -5.64
N VAL A 55 4.39 9.51 -5.33
CA VAL A 55 2.97 9.86 -5.24
C VAL A 55 2.30 9.80 -6.61
N GLU A 56 2.94 10.33 -7.66
CA GLU A 56 2.40 10.32 -9.02
C GLU A 56 2.24 8.89 -9.57
N GLU A 57 3.28 8.05 -9.45
CA GLU A 57 3.23 6.65 -9.87
C GLU A 57 2.19 5.85 -9.07
N GLY A 58 2.12 6.10 -7.76
CA GLY A 58 1.12 5.50 -6.89
C GLY A 58 -0.31 5.85 -7.31
N LEU A 59 -0.59 7.13 -7.57
CA LEU A 59 -1.90 7.60 -8.03
C LEU A 59 -2.26 7.05 -9.42
N GLU A 60 -1.30 6.92 -10.34
CA GLU A 60 -1.53 6.26 -11.62
C GLU A 60 -1.90 4.79 -11.44
N ASN A 61 -1.27 4.08 -10.51
CA ASN A 61 -1.66 2.70 -10.20
C ASN A 61 -3.06 2.62 -9.60
N VAL A 62 -3.42 3.54 -8.68
CA VAL A 62 -4.77 3.64 -8.13
C VAL A 62 -5.82 3.80 -9.22
N LYS A 63 -5.61 4.72 -10.19
CA LYS A 63 -6.53 4.91 -11.31
C LYS A 63 -6.70 3.64 -12.14
N LYS A 64 -5.60 2.94 -12.46
CA LYS A 64 -5.62 1.71 -13.27
C LYS A 64 -6.39 0.58 -12.60
N VAL A 65 -6.21 0.42 -11.29
CA VAL A 65 -6.90 -0.59 -10.49
C VAL A 65 -8.38 -0.24 -10.35
N ALA A 66 -8.69 1.02 -10.01
CA ALA A 66 -10.06 1.49 -9.85
C ALA A 66 -10.89 1.35 -11.15
N ALA A 67 -10.27 1.48 -12.33
CA ALA A 67 -10.94 1.29 -13.61
C ALA A 67 -11.33 -0.17 -13.91
N LYS A 68 -10.79 -1.14 -13.17
CA LYS A 68 -11.03 -2.59 -13.36
C LYS A 68 -11.85 -3.22 -12.22
N PHE A 69 -12.11 -2.46 -11.16
CA PHE A 69 -12.84 -2.89 -9.98
C PHE A 69 -14.35 -2.78 -10.21
#